data_AF-A0A356TB84-F1
#
_entry.id   AF-A0A356TB84-F1
#
_cell.length_a   1.000
_cell.length_b   1.000
_cell.length_c   1.000
_cell.angle_alpha   90.00
_cell.angle_beta   90.00
_cell.angle_gamma   90.00
#
_symmetry.space_group_name_H-M   'P 1'
#
loop_
_entity.id
_entity.type
_entity.pdbx_description
1 polymer ?
#
loop_
_entity_poly.entity_id
_entity_poly.type
_entity_poly.pdbx_seq_one_letter_code
_entity_poly.pdbx_strand_id
1 'polypeptide(L)' 'MTAVLGVFAGGASRRMGRPKALLRRGGVTLIERACRLGDALGLETVVVGRRP' A
#
# COMPACT_ATOMS: atom_id res chain seq x y z
N MET A 1 16.10 14.82 10.41
CA MET A 1 15.82 14.13 9.14
C MET A 1 14.49 13.42 9.31
N THR A 2 13.46 13.79 8.56
CA THR A 2 12.13 13.18 8.68
C THR A 2 12.09 11.95 7.76
N ALA A 3 11.79 10.77 8.31
CA ALA A 3 11.62 9.55 7.52
C ALA A 3 10.15 9.41 7.11
N VAL A 4 9.90 8.86 5.92
CA VAL A 4 8.56 8.60 5.40
C VAL A 4 8.46 7.16 4.89
N LEU A 5 7.27 6.57 4.95
CA LEU A 5 6.98 5.27 4.36
C LEU A 5 6.38 5.45 2.96
N GLY A 6 7.16 5.14 1.93
CA GLY A 6 6.68 5.13 0.54
C GLY A 6 6.01 3.81 0.15
N VAL A 7 4.75 3.87 -0.29
CA VAL A 7 3.97 2.69 -0.74
C VAL A 7 3.64 2.81 -2.23
N PHE A 8 4.37 2.05 -3.07
CA PHE A 8 4.17 2.03 -4.52
C PHE A 8 3.12 1.00 -4.94
N ALA A 9 1.89 1.45 -5.12
CA ALA A 9 0.69 0.63 -5.34
C ALA A 9 0.17 0.64 -6.80
N GLY A 10 0.90 1.22 -7.76
CA GLY A 10 0.44 1.40 -9.14
C GLY A 10 0.49 0.16 -10.06
N GLY A 11 0.97 -0.99 -9.58
CA GLY A 11 1.18 -2.18 -10.41
C GLY A 11 -0.09 -3.02 -10.64
N ALA A 12 -0.46 -3.28 -11.89
CA ALA A 12 -1.65 -4.04 -12.28
C ALA A 12 -1.57 -5.58 -12.07
N SER A 13 -0.44 -6.11 -11.57
CA SER A 13 -0.18 -7.54 -11.32
C SER A 13 -0.73 -8.52 -12.37
N ARG A 14 0.09 -8.87 -13.36
CA ARG A 14 -0.26 -9.84 -14.42
C ARG A 14 -0.79 -11.18 -13.90
N ARG A 15 -0.15 -11.73 -12.86
CA ARG A 15 -0.54 -13.02 -12.26
C ARG A 15 -1.90 -12.98 -11.55
N MET A 16 -2.27 -11.83 -11.00
CA MET A 16 -3.49 -11.70 -10.20
C MET A 16 -4.65 -11.09 -10.98
N GLY A 17 -4.39 -10.60 -12.20
CA GLY A 17 -5.37 -9.94 -13.07
C GLY A 17 -5.97 -8.66 -12.48
N ARG A 18 -5.40 -8.14 -11.38
CA ARG A 18 -5.89 -6.95 -10.66
C ARG A 18 -4.77 -6.30 -9.86
N PRO A 19 -4.90 -5.03 -9.47
CA PRO A 19 -3.90 -4.34 -8.65
C PRO A 19 -3.57 -5.12 -7.36
N LYS A 20 -2.28 -5.51 -7.21
CA LYS A 20 -1.83 -6.36 -6.07
C LYS A 20 -2.14 -5.70 -4.72
N ALA A 21 -2.02 -4.38 -4.67
CA ALA A 21 -2.22 -3.59 -3.46
C ALA A 21 -3.64 -3.72 -2.88
N LEU A 22 -4.64 -4.03 -3.72
CA LEU A 22 -6.04 -4.19 -3.33
C LEU A 22 -6.40 -5.63 -2.94
N LEU A 23 -5.47 -6.57 -3.04
CA LEU A 23 -5.70 -7.94 -2.58
C LEU A 23 -5.88 -7.94 -1.06
N ARG A 24 -6.80 -8.77 -0.57
CA ARG A 24 -7.10 -8.90 0.85
C ARG A 24 -6.40 -10.11 1.47
N ARG A 25 -5.91 -9.91 2.70
CA ARG A 25 -5.46 -10.98 3.60
C ARG A 25 -6.10 -10.75 4.95
N GLY A 26 -6.92 -11.69 5.42
CA GLY A 26 -7.69 -11.53 6.67
C GLY A 26 -8.60 -10.30 6.65
N GLY A 27 -9.39 -10.14 5.58
CA GLY A 27 -10.35 -9.02 5.43
C GLY A 27 -9.76 -7.67 5.04
N VAL A 28 -8.46 -7.44 5.26
CA VAL A 28 -7.78 -6.15 5.04
C VAL A 28 -6.93 -6.19 3.79
N THR A 29 -6.93 -5.12 3.00
CA THR A 29 -6.09 -4.99 1.80
C THR A 29 -4.61 -4.89 2.16
N LEU A 30 -3.74 -5.25 1.21
CA LEU A 30 -2.29 -5.09 1.39
C LEU A 30 -1.89 -3.62 1.57
N ILE A 31 -2.59 -2.69 0.90
CA ILE A 31 -2.31 -1.25 1.05
C ILE A 31 -2.72 -0.71 2.42
N GLU A 32 -3.90 -1.08 2.94
CA GLU A 32 -4.31 -0.70 4.31
C GLU A 32 -3.34 -1.26 5.36
N ARG A 33 -2.81 -2.47 5.16
CA ARG A 33 -1.78 -3.04 6.05
C ARG A 33 -0.49 -2.23 6.04
N ALA A 34 -0.08 -1.70 4.90
CA ALA A 34 1.10 -0.83 4.81
C ALA A 34 0.86 0.52 5.50
N CYS A 35 -0.32 1.13 5.34
CA CYS A 35 -0.67 2.36 6.05
C CYS A 35 -0.64 2.16 7.57
N ARG A 36 -1.25 1.06 8.06
CA ARG A 36 -1.21 0.74 9.50
C ARG A 36 0.21 0.53 10.04
N LEU A 37 1.13 0.03 9.21
CA LEU A 37 2.55 -0.09 9.57
C LEU A 37 3.20 1.29 9.70
N GLY A 38 2.93 2.21 8.78
CA GLY A 38 3.39 3.59 8.89
C GLY A 38 2.88 4.29 10.14
N ASP A 39 1.57 4.18 10.42
CA ASP A 39 0.94 4.73 11.62
C ASP A 39 1.60 4.17 12.90
N ALA A 40 1.80 2.84 12.97
CA ALA A 40 2.43 2.18 14.11
C ALA A 40 3.90 2.58 14.33
N LEU A 41 4.59 3.04 13.28
CA LEU A 41 5.97 3.52 13.34
C LEU A 41 6.06 5.04 13.52
N GLY A 42 4.92 5.76 13.58
CA GLY A 42 4.89 7.22 13.62
C GLY A 42 5.44 7.87 12.34
N LEU A 43 5.30 7.20 11.19
CA LEU A 43 5.79 7.66 9.89
C LEU A 43 4.63 8.20 9.04
N GLU A 44 4.86 9.32 8.37
CA GLU A 44 3.99 9.75 7.27
C GLU A 44 4.03 8.70 6.16
N THR A 45 2.86 8.19 5.78
CA THR A 45 2.73 7.22 4.68
C THR A 45 2.34 7.91 3.39
N VAL A 46 3.21 7.85 2.39
CA VAL A 46 2.96 8.38 1.05
C VAL A 46 2.62 7.24 0.11
N VAL A 47 1.37 7.23 -0.38
CA VAL A 47 0.88 6.22 -1.33
C VAL A 47 1.00 6.75 -2.76
N VAL A 48 1.71 6.00 -3.61
CA VAL A 48 1.87 6.31 -5.03
C VAL A 48 1.14 5.25 -5.86
N GLY A 49 0.07 5.66 -6.53
CA GLY A 49 -0.80 4.78 -7.33
C GLY A 49 -1.03 5.30 -8.74
N ARG A 50 -1.84 4.56 -9.50
CA ARG A 50 -2.42 5.03 -10.77
C ARG A 50 -3.85 5.51 -10.49
N ARG A 51 -4.26 6.61 -11.12
CA ARG A 51 -5.68 7.00 -11.12
C ARG A 51 -6.50 5.95 -11.88
N PRO A 52 -7.77 5.73 -11.49
CA PRO A 52 -8.70 4.90 -12.24
C PRO A 52 -8.85 5.35 -13.69
#